data_AF-A0A496S7V9-F1
#
_entry.id   AF-A0A496S7V9-F1
#
_cell.length_a   1.000
_cell.length_b   1.000
_cell.length_c   1.000
_cell.angle_alpha   90.00
_cell.angle_beta   90.00
_cell.angle_gamma   90.00
#
_symmetry.space_group_name_H-M   'P 1'
#
loop_
_entity.id
_entity.type
_entity.pdbx_description
1 polymer ?
#
loop_
_entity_poly.entity_id
_entity_poly.type
_entity_poly.pdbx_seq_one_letter_code
_entity_poly.pdbx_strand_id
1 'polypeptide(L)' 'MFERSKGLKKSSKSKKSKEKFSPEQIFDFIQDRAYRLWDQAGRPQGRDWEFWFKAEKEVKNRLKKLGKI' A
#
# COMPACT_ATOMS: atom_id res chain seq x y z
N MET A 1 -5.05 11.03 -26.31
CA MET A 1 -4.13 9.90 -26.04
C MET A 1 -3.95 9.79 -24.53
N PHE A 2 -4.32 8.62 -24.00
CA PHE A 2 -4.60 8.28 -22.59
C PHE A 2 -5.61 9.16 -21.85
N GLU A 3 -6.84 8.91 -22.25
CA GLU A 3 -8.12 9.38 -21.74
C GLU A 3 -8.49 8.65 -20.44
N ARG A 4 -8.73 9.44 -19.38
CA ARG A 4 -9.66 9.22 -18.27
C ARG A 4 -9.47 8.00 -17.33
N SER A 5 -9.65 8.29 -16.04
CA SER A 5 -9.92 7.35 -14.92
C SER A 5 -8.64 6.76 -14.29
N LYS A 6 -8.42 6.82 -12.97
CA LYS A 6 -9.37 6.65 -11.87
C LYS A 6 -8.93 7.50 -10.67
N GLY A 7 -9.81 8.37 -10.21
CA GLY A 7 -9.82 8.77 -8.81
C GLY A 7 -10.12 7.53 -7.99
N LEU A 8 -9.15 7.07 -7.21
CA LEU A 8 -9.37 5.98 -6.26
C LEU A 8 -10.09 6.57 -5.04
N LYS A 9 -11.39 6.84 -5.19
CA LYS A 9 -12.30 6.80 -4.05
C LYS A 9 -12.38 5.34 -3.60
N LYS A 10 -11.74 5.02 -2.48
CA LYS A 10 -12.23 3.98 -1.57
C LYS A 10 -12.42 4.59 -0.19
N SER A 11 -13.58 5.21 -0.04
CA SER A 11 -14.23 5.35 1.25
C SER A 11 -14.64 3.96 1.74
N SER A 12 -14.11 3.53 2.88
CA SER A 12 -14.84 2.58 3.74
C SER A 12 -14.15 2.47 5.10
N LYS A 13 -14.73 3.20 6.06
CA LYS A 13 -14.86 2.80 7.48
C LYS A 13 -14.79 1.27 7.62
N SER A 14 -13.88 0.78 8.46
CA SER A 14 -14.12 -0.48 9.18
C SER A 14 -13.64 -0.32 10.61
N LYS A 15 -14.62 -0.18 11.52
CA LYS A 15 -14.47 -0.49 12.94
C LYS A 15 -14.53 -2.02 13.07
N LYS A 16 -13.75 -2.60 14.02
CA LYS A 16 -13.72 -4.02 14.45
C LYS A 16 -12.99 -4.95 13.45
N SER A 17 -12.08 -5.85 13.84
CA SER A 17 -11.99 -6.73 15.01
C SER A 17 -10.53 -7.06 15.37
N LYS A 18 -10.29 -7.51 16.62
CA LYS A 18 -9.10 -8.28 16.97
C LYS A 18 -9.12 -9.54 16.10
N GLU A 19 -8.15 -9.71 15.20
CA GLU A 19 -7.59 -10.97 14.68
C GLU A 19 -6.88 -10.69 13.34
N LYS A 20 -5.95 -11.58 13.00
CA LYS A 20 -4.80 -11.41 12.09
C LYS A 20 -5.15 -10.70 10.75
N PHE A 21 -4.32 -9.74 10.33
CA PHE A 21 -4.46 -9.07 9.02
C PHE A 21 -4.47 -10.11 7.89
N SER A 22 -5.51 -10.12 7.07
CA SER A 22 -5.58 -10.98 5.88
C SER A 22 -4.49 -10.55 4.87
N PRO A 23 -3.85 -11.47 4.12
CA PRO A 23 -2.81 -11.14 3.14
C PRO A 23 -3.25 -10.08 2.12
N GLU A 24 -4.53 -10.04 1.78
CA GLU A 24 -5.14 -9.04 0.90
C GLU A 24 -5.21 -7.64 1.54
N GLN A 25 -5.37 -7.54 2.86
CA GLN A 25 -5.25 -6.26 3.57
C GLN A 25 -3.80 -5.79 3.61
N ILE A 26 -2.85 -6.69 3.84
CA ILE A 26 -1.42 -6.37 3.81
C ILE A 26 -1.04 -5.84 2.42
N PHE A 27 -1.54 -6.47 1.36
CA PHE A 27 -1.35 -6.02 -0.02
C PHE A 27 -1.93 -4.62 -0.26
N ASP A 28 -3.17 -4.35 0.19
CA ASP A 28 -3.79 -3.02 0.05
C ASP A 28 -2.97 -1.92 0.75
N PHE A 29 -2.43 -2.21 1.95
CA PHE A 29 -1.52 -1.30 2.67
C PHE A 29 -0.20 -1.06 1.92
N ILE A 30 0.38 -2.11 1.33
CA ILE A 30 1.61 -2.01 0.53
C ILE A 30 1.35 -1.18 -0.71
N GLN A 31 0.23 -1.41 -1.40
CA GLN A 31 -0.14 -0.71 -2.61
C GLN A 31 -0.34 0.80 -2.36
N ASP A 32 -1.10 1.18 -1.33
CA ASP A 32 -1.28 2.59 -0.96
C ASP A 32 0.06 3.26 -0.66
N ARG A 33 0.90 2.57 0.11
CA ARG A 33 2.20 3.11 0.52
C ARG A 33 3.17 3.24 -0.66
N ALA A 34 3.21 2.25 -1.54
CA ALA A 34 4.02 2.25 -2.74
C ALA A 34 3.58 3.37 -3.68
N TYR A 35 2.27 3.52 -3.90
CA TYR A 35 1.70 4.57 -4.74
C TYR A 35 2.06 5.95 -4.22
N ARG A 36 1.94 6.18 -2.91
CA ARG A 36 2.26 7.47 -2.29
C ARG A 36 3.75 7.80 -2.38
N LEU A 37 4.63 6.82 -2.19
CA LEU A 37 6.08 7.01 -2.36
C LEU A 37 6.44 7.31 -3.82
N TRP A 38 5.80 6.64 -4.77
CA TRP A 38 6.01 6.85 -6.20
C TRP A 38 5.48 8.22 -6.67
N ASP A 39 4.31 8.64 -6.17
CA ASP A 39 3.72 9.95 -6.44
C ASP A 39 4.61 11.08 -5.89
N GLN A 40 5.09 10.95 -4.65
CA GLN A 40 6.02 11.89 -4.03
C GLN A 40 7.37 11.98 -4.77
N ALA A 41 7.80 10.89 -5.39
CA ALA A 41 9.02 10.86 -6.20
C ALA A 41 8.85 11.45 -7.62
N GLY A 42 7.65 11.95 -7.96
CA GLY A 42 7.38 12.52 -9.28
C GLY A 42 7.07 11.48 -10.36
N ARG A 43 6.64 10.28 -9.96
CA ARG A 43 6.20 9.20 -10.85
C ARG A 43 7.26 8.76 -11.88
N PRO A 44 8.48 8.41 -11.43
CA PRO A 44 9.52 7.92 -12.33
C PRO A 44 9.05 6.64 -13.02
N GLN A 45 9.09 6.62 -14.35
CA GLN A 45 8.72 5.43 -15.12
C GLN A 45 9.77 4.34 -14.98
N GLY A 46 9.33 3.10 -14.73
CA GLY A 46 10.20 1.93 -14.66
C GLY A 46 10.88 1.72 -13.31
N ARG A 47 10.52 2.51 -12.28
CA ARG A 47 11.00 2.35 -10.88
C ARG A 47 9.89 2.02 -9.89
N ASP A 48 8.69 1.76 -10.39
CA ASP A 48 7.48 1.49 -9.60
C ASP A 48 7.68 0.32 -8.63
N TRP A 49 8.38 -0.72 -9.09
CA TRP A 49 8.78 -1.90 -8.32
C TRP A 49 9.70 -1.57 -7.13
N GLU A 50 10.62 -0.62 -7.26
CA GLU A 50 11.49 -0.21 -6.15
C GLU A 50 10.66 0.40 -5.00
N PHE A 51 9.66 1.21 -5.34
CA PHE A 51 8.72 1.78 -4.36
C PHE A 51 7.81 0.71 -3.75
N TRP A 52 7.41 -0.28 -4.56
CA TRP A 52 6.66 -1.44 -4.09
C TRP A 52 7.43 -2.26 -3.04
N PHE A 53 8.68 -2.63 -3.34
CA PHE A 53 9.54 -3.38 -2.41
C PHE A 53 9.85 -2.58 -1.14
N LYS A 54 10.01 -1.26 -1.25
CA LYS A 54 10.21 -0.37 -0.10
C LYS A 54 8.98 -0.33 0.80
N ALA A 55 7.79 -0.22 0.22
CA ALA A 55 6.52 -0.26 0.94
C ALA A 55 6.28 -1.63 1.60
N GLU A 56 6.54 -2.74 0.90
CA GLU A 56 6.43 -4.09 1.45
C GLU A 56 7.30 -4.28 2.69
N LYS A 57 8.58 -3.88 2.62
CA LYS A 57 9.50 -3.96 3.76
C LYS A 57 9.00 -3.14 4.94
N GLU A 58 8.47 -1.94 4.69
CA GLU A 58 7.94 -1.06 5.75
C GLU A 58 6.71 -1.69 6.43
N VAL A 59 5.77 -2.20 5.65
CA VAL A 59 4.55 -2.86 6.17
C VAL A 59 4.90 -4.15 6.91
N LYS A 60 5.76 -5.00 6.35
CA LYS A 60 6.21 -6.24 6.98
C LYS A 60 6.93 -5.98 8.30
N ASN A 61 7.82 -4.98 8.33
CA ASN A 61 8.51 -4.59 9.56
C ASN A 61 7.54 -4.04 10.61
N ARG A 62 6.55 -3.26 10.18
CA ARG A 62 5.50 -2.74 11.07
C ARG A 62 4.66 -3.87 11.67
N LEU A 63 4.27 -4.86 10.88
CA LEU A 63 3.51 -6.02 11.36
C LEU A 63 4.34 -6.90 12.31
N LYS A 64 5.63 -7.11 11.99
CA LYS A 64 6.59 -7.82 12.84
C LYS A 64 6.76 -7.11 14.19
N LYS A 65 6.95 -5.79 14.19
CA LYS A 65 7.08 -4.98 15.41
C LYS A 65 5.82 -5.01 16.28
N LEU A 66 4.65 -5.16 15.65
CA LEU A 66 3.37 -5.27 16.35
C LEU A 66 3.07 -6.69 16.86
N GLY A 67 3.94 -7.68 16.61
CA GLY A 67 3.70 -9.09 16.98
C GLY A 67 2.52 -9.71 16.24
N LYS A 68 2.20 -9.22 15.03
CA LYS A 68 1.01 -9.59 14.26
C LYS A 68 1.27 -10.58 13.12
N ILE A 69 2.51 -11.04 13.02
CA ILE A 69 3.05 -12.03 12.07
C ILE A 69 4.21 -12.75 12.75
#